data_AF-A0A2C9KS87-F1
#
_entry.id   AF-A0A2C9KS87-F1
#
_cell.length_a   1.000
_cell.length_b   1.000
_cell.length_c   1.000
_cell.angle_alpha   90.00
_cell.angle_beta   90.00
_cell.angle_gamma   90.00
#
_symmetry.space_group_name_H-M   'P 1'
#
loop_
_entity.id
_entity.type
_entity.pdbx_description
1 polymer ?
#
loop_
_entity_poly.entity_id
_entity_poly.type
_entity_poly.pdbx_seq_one_letter_code
_entity_poly.pdbx_strand_id
1 'polypeptide(L)'
;DIWTKFRRRFQIRHIYEFYGSTELPASCSNLFNVPGSVGRLSPLIRNFTNLILVRIDPNTNEPFRNQLGRCELIKTGEFGILLARLTDKVTFDGYLGPASDTSCRIIKDVLEVGDFYVKTDDVFTLDSHYNLYFKDRIGDSFRWKGENVSTAEVSNVMNAADFILDTNVFGVEIPGCEGKAGMAAINIKDNEDLDGSKISELGHLCREKLPGYARPRFLRVQQQMSLTSTFKQQKTDLVKDGFNPSTVREPLYYLDRSTDEYKPLADEIYQEIINGQLAM
;
A
#
# COMPACT_ATOMS: atom_id res chain seq x y z
N ASP A 1 6.83 -3.42 14.55
CA ASP A 1 5.41 -3.73 14.78
C ASP A 1 4.86 -2.91 15.95
N ILE A 2 3.91 -2.00 15.65
CA ILE A 2 3.24 -1.12 16.63
C ILE A 2 2.34 -1.95 17.56
N TRP A 3 1.67 -2.97 17.02
CA TRP A 3 0.70 -3.78 17.76
C TRP A 3 1.33 -4.41 19.00
N THR A 4 2.47 -5.10 18.82
CA THR A 4 3.18 -5.76 19.93
C THR A 4 3.78 -4.75 20.92
N LYS A 5 4.28 -3.60 20.44
CA LYS A 5 4.79 -2.52 21.30
C LYS A 5 3.66 -1.93 22.16
N PHE A 6 2.51 -1.63 21.56
CA PHE A 6 1.33 -1.07 22.22
C PHE A 6 0.77 -2.02 23.28
N ARG A 7 0.57 -3.30 22.91
CA ARG A 7 0.10 -4.35 23.81
C ARG A 7 0.97 -4.46 25.06
N ARG A 8 2.30 -4.43 24.88
CA ARG A 8 3.29 -4.50 25.97
C ARG A 8 3.29 -3.23 26.83
N ARG A 9 3.23 -2.05 26.21
CA ARG A 9 3.24 -0.76 26.92
C ARG A 9 2.03 -0.60 27.83
N PHE A 10 0.84 -0.94 27.33
CA PHE A 10 -0.43 -0.72 28.03
C PHE A 10 -0.96 -1.98 28.74
N GLN A 11 -0.21 -3.09 28.70
CA GLN A 11 -0.59 -4.36 29.34
C GLN A 11 -1.97 -4.88 28.89
N ILE A 12 -2.31 -4.65 27.62
CA ILE A 12 -3.58 -5.09 27.04
C ILE A 12 -3.49 -6.59 26.73
N ARG A 13 -4.46 -7.37 27.21
CA ARG A 13 -4.46 -8.82 26.98
C ARG A 13 -4.90 -9.18 25.56
N HIS A 14 -5.95 -8.52 25.06
CA HIS A 14 -6.57 -8.76 23.76
C HIS A 14 -6.75 -7.47 22.99
N ILE A 15 -6.29 -7.45 21.75
CA ILE A 15 -6.54 -6.38 20.78
C ILE A 15 -7.37 -7.02 19.66
N TYR A 16 -8.57 -6.47 19.43
CA TYR A 16 -9.42 -6.90 18.33
C TYR A 16 -9.22 -5.94 17.15
N GLU A 17 -8.37 -6.33 16.22
CA GLU A 17 -8.26 -5.65 14.92
C GLU A 17 -9.41 -6.09 14.01
N PHE A 18 -9.93 -5.17 13.22
CA PHE A 18 -10.96 -5.47 12.24
C PHE A 18 -10.69 -4.74 10.93
N TYR A 19 -11.15 -5.33 9.84
CA TYR A 19 -11.22 -4.71 8.54
C TYR A 19 -12.69 -4.53 8.15
N GLY A 20 -13.01 -3.34 7.65
CA GLY A 20 -14.31 -3.01 7.07
C GLY A 20 -14.20 -1.74 6.24
N SER A 21 -15.18 -1.55 5.35
CA SER A 21 -15.37 -0.33 4.57
C SER A 21 -16.82 0.13 4.70
N THR A 22 -17.06 1.43 4.57
CA THR A 22 -18.43 1.99 4.54
C THR A 22 -19.24 1.43 3.38
N GLU A 23 -18.56 1.03 2.31
CA GLU A 23 -19.14 0.53 1.07
C GLU A 23 -19.34 -0.99 1.09
N LEU A 24 -18.66 -1.72 1.97
CA LEU A 24 -18.68 -3.18 1.96
C LEU A 24 -19.74 -3.71 2.92
N PRO A 25 -20.65 -4.58 2.46
CA PRO A 25 -21.64 -5.19 3.33
C PRO A 25 -21.05 -6.36 4.17
N ALA A 26 -19.74 -6.37 4.39
CA ALA A 26 -19.02 -7.40 5.11
C ALA A 26 -17.78 -6.83 5.81
N SER A 27 -17.43 -7.43 6.95
CA SER A 27 -16.25 -7.07 7.75
C SER A 27 -15.57 -8.33 8.27
N CYS A 28 -14.25 -8.26 8.48
CA CYS A 28 -13.48 -9.30 9.14
C CYS A 28 -12.96 -8.79 10.49
N SER A 29 -12.89 -9.67 11.48
CA SER A 29 -12.32 -9.33 12.79
C SER A 29 -11.35 -10.41 13.27
N ASN A 30 -10.24 -9.98 13.83
CA ASN A 30 -9.22 -10.81 14.46
C ASN A 30 -9.66 -11.26 15.85
N LEU A 31 -10.55 -12.26 15.88
CA LEU A 31 -11.07 -12.81 17.12
C LEU A 31 -10.03 -13.61 17.92
N PHE A 32 -8.97 -14.06 17.25
CA PHE A 32 -7.94 -14.93 17.83
C PHE A 32 -6.71 -14.17 18.33
N ASN A 33 -6.71 -12.83 18.28
CA ASN A 33 -5.64 -11.98 18.80
C ASN A 33 -4.27 -12.29 18.15
N VAL A 34 -4.27 -12.61 16.85
CA VAL A 34 -3.08 -12.92 16.06
C VAL A 34 -2.44 -11.61 15.59
N PRO A 35 -1.20 -11.28 15.98
CA PRO A 35 -0.60 -9.98 15.65
C PRO A 35 -0.60 -9.69 14.14
N GLY A 36 -1.08 -8.50 13.76
CA GLY A 36 -1.12 -8.02 12.38
C GLY A 36 -2.20 -8.64 11.48
N SER A 37 -2.94 -9.63 12.00
CA SER A 37 -4.08 -10.18 11.28
C SER A 37 -5.32 -9.30 11.47
N VAL A 38 -6.11 -9.16 10.42
CA VAL A 38 -7.41 -8.46 10.44
C VAL A 38 -8.60 -9.42 10.45
N GLY A 39 -8.36 -10.73 10.62
CA GLY A 39 -9.39 -11.74 10.70
C GLY A 39 -8.94 -13.09 10.16
N ARG A 40 -9.90 -13.95 9.84
CA ARG A 40 -9.61 -15.29 9.33
C ARG A 40 -10.53 -15.58 8.17
N LEU A 41 -10.02 -16.23 7.11
CA LEU A 41 -10.82 -16.61 5.95
C LEU A 41 -10.53 -18.05 5.49
N SER A 42 -10.76 -19.01 6.38
CA SER A 42 -10.63 -20.43 6.07
C SER A 42 -11.78 -20.90 5.16
N PRO A 43 -11.60 -22.01 4.41
CA PRO A 43 -12.64 -22.57 3.57
C PRO A 43 -13.96 -22.84 4.32
N LEU A 44 -13.89 -23.21 5.60
CA LEU A 44 -15.07 -23.47 6.43
C LEU A 44 -15.86 -22.20 6.75
N ILE A 45 -15.18 -21.10 7.09
CA ILE A 45 -15.84 -19.85 7.49
C ILE A 45 -16.22 -18.96 6.32
N ARG A 46 -15.60 -19.15 5.15
CA ARG A 46 -15.89 -18.44 3.90
C ARG A 46 -17.38 -18.43 3.54
N ASN A 47 -18.07 -19.56 3.75
CA ASN A 47 -19.49 -19.68 3.44
C ASN A 47 -20.38 -18.85 4.39
N PHE A 48 -19.86 -18.42 5.53
CA PHE A 48 -20.59 -17.59 6.50
C PHE A 48 -20.25 -16.10 6.37
N THR A 49 -19.06 -15.75 5.87
CA THR A 49 -18.61 -14.36 5.78
C THR A 49 -18.98 -13.67 4.48
N ASN A 50 -19.40 -14.42 3.45
CA ASN A 50 -19.61 -13.93 2.07
C ASN A 50 -18.35 -13.28 1.46
N LEU A 51 -17.19 -13.46 2.06
CA LEU A 51 -15.94 -12.87 1.60
C LEU A 51 -15.08 -13.91 0.91
N ILE A 52 -14.49 -13.56 -0.23
CA ILE A 52 -13.54 -14.41 -0.93
C ILE A 52 -12.32 -13.61 -1.36
N LEU A 53 -11.20 -14.30 -1.55
CA LEU A 53 -9.99 -13.74 -2.15
C LEU A 53 -9.72 -14.40 -3.49
N VAL A 54 -9.62 -13.59 -4.54
CA VAL A 54 -9.35 -14.05 -5.90
C VAL A 54 -8.02 -13.54 -6.40
N ARG A 55 -7.39 -14.30 -7.30
CA ARG A 55 -6.13 -13.96 -7.93
C ARG A 55 -6.23 -12.64 -8.68
N ILE A 56 -5.13 -11.91 -8.71
CA ILE A 56 -5.00 -10.62 -9.38
C ILE A 56 -4.34 -10.84 -10.74
N ASP A 57 -4.87 -10.22 -11.78
CA ASP A 57 -4.16 -10.10 -13.06
C ASP A 57 -3.06 -9.03 -12.91
N PRO A 58 -1.77 -9.40 -13.05
CA PRO A 58 -0.66 -8.48 -12.82
C PRO A 58 -0.57 -7.34 -13.85
N ASN A 59 -1.24 -7.46 -15.00
CA ASN A 59 -1.21 -6.44 -16.04
C ASN A 59 -2.31 -5.40 -15.88
N THR A 60 -3.48 -5.82 -15.39
CA THR A 60 -4.67 -4.97 -15.31
C THR A 60 -5.01 -4.55 -13.88
N ASN A 61 -4.43 -5.21 -12.87
CA ASN A 61 -4.84 -5.10 -11.47
C ASN A 61 -6.32 -5.43 -11.22
N GLU A 62 -6.94 -6.17 -12.14
CA GLU A 62 -8.30 -6.66 -11.99
C GLU A 62 -8.32 -8.12 -11.52
N PRO A 63 -9.46 -8.64 -11.03
CA PRO A 63 -9.62 -10.06 -10.78
C PRO A 63 -9.26 -10.91 -12.01
N PHE A 64 -8.27 -11.79 -11.86
CA PHE A 64 -7.83 -12.70 -12.91
C PHE A 64 -8.97 -13.65 -13.30
N ARG A 65 -9.26 -13.76 -14.59
CA ARG A 65 -10.25 -14.69 -15.15
C ARG A 65 -9.59 -15.77 -15.97
N ASN A 66 -9.95 -17.02 -15.71
CA ASN A 66 -9.48 -18.19 -16.45
C ASN A 66 -10.17 -18.31 -17.83
N GLN A 67 -9.84 -19.36 -18.58
CA GLN A 67 -10.39 -19.61 -19.92
C GLN A 67 -11.91 -19.77 -19.97
N LEU A 68 -12.55 -20.11 -18.84
CA LEU A 68 -14.01 -20.20 -18.71
C LEU A 68 -14.64 -18.85 -18.33
N GLY A 69 -13.83 -17.80 -18.19
CA GLY A 69 -14.26 -16.48 -17.76
C GLY A 69 -14.58 -16.40 -16.27
N ARG A 70 -14.08 -17.33 -15.43
CA ARG A 70 -14.29 -17.35 -13.97
C ARG A 70 -13.04 -16.90 -13.23
N CYS A 71 -13.24 -16.27 -12.07
CA CYS A 71 -12.16 -15.91 -11.16
C CYS A 71 -11.63 -17.14 -10.43
N GLU A 72 -10.33 -17.12 -10.14
CA GLU A 72 -9.68 -18.18 -9.37
C GLU A 72 -9.41 -17.71 -7.95
N LEU A 73 -9.72 -18.56 -6.97
CA LEU A 73 -9.39 -18.31 -5.58
C LEU A 73 -7.88 -18.39 -5.37
N ILE A 74 -7.35 -17.56 -4.49
CA ILE A 74 -5.93 -17.64 -4.12
C ILE A 74 -5.63 -18.88 -3.26
N LYS A 75 -4.38 -19.31 -3.28
CA LYS A 75 -3.80 -20.22 -2.28
C LYS A 75 -3.21 -19.43 -1.11
N THR A 76 -2.94 -20.11 -0.01
CA THR A 76 -2.19 -19.52 1.12
C THR A 76 -0.81 -19.05 0.66
N GLY A 77 -0.40 -17.86 1.07
CA GLY A 77 0.84 -17.20 0.66
C GLY A 77 0.75 -16.39 -0.63
N GLU A 78 -0.31 -16.53 -1.42
CA GLU A 78 -0.54 -15.70 -2.60
C GLU A 78 -1.23 -14.38 -2.22
N PHE A 79 -1.14 -13.39 -3.12
CA PHE A 79 -1.88 -12.13 -3.01
C PHE A 79 -3.19 -12.20 -3.79
N GLY A 80 -4.27 -11.69 -3.20
CA GLY A 80 -5.57 -11.66 -3.83
C GLY A 80 -6.39 -10.43 -3.50
N ILE A 81 -7.32 -10.09 -4.38
CA ILE A 81 -8.32 -9.04 -4.16
C ILE A 81 -9.46 -9.60 -3.33
N LEU A 82 -9.86 -8.85 -2.30
CA LEU A 82 -11.05 -9.17 -1.52
C LEU A 82 -12.32 -8.81 -2.29
N LEU A 83 -13.24 -9.77 -2.33
CA LEU A 83 -14.56 -9.61 -2.91
C LEU A 83 -15.62 -9.97 -1.88
N ALA A 84 -16.71 -9.21 -1.85
CA ALA A 84 -17.88 -9.50 -1.03
C ALA A 84 -19.04 -9.99 -1.91
N ARG A 85 -19.52 -11.21 -1.67
CA ARG A 85 -20.65 -11.81 -2.39
C ARG A 85 -21.93 -11.06 -2.07
N LEU A 86 -22.65 -10.68 -3.11
CA LEU A 86 -24.00 -10.14 -3.00
C LEU A 86 -25.01 -11.29 -2.95
N THR A 87 -25.98 -11.15 -2.06
CA THR A 87 -27.11 -12.07 -1.89
C THR A 87 -28.36 -11.27 -1.57
N ASP A 88 -29.53 -11.91 -1.53
CA ASP A 88 -30.79 -11.26 -1.14
C ASP A 88 -30.73 -10.59 0.25
N LYS A 89 -29.81 -11.05 1.12
CA LYS A 89 -29.60 -10.50 2.47
C LYS A 89 -28.42 -9.54 2.59
N VAL A 90 -27.54 -9.54 1.60
CA VAL A 90 -26.27 -8.80 1.61
C VAL A 90 -26.24 -7.99 0.32
N THR A 91 -26.78 -6.78 0.40
CA THR A 91 -26.95 -5.88 -0.74
C THR A 91 -25.89 -4.79 -0.73
N PHE A 92 -25.68 -4.19 -1.90
CA PHE A 92 -24.87 -3.00 -2.07
C PHE A 92 -25.72 -1.95 -2.77
N ASP A 93 -26.05 -0.89 -2.04
CA ASP A 93 -26.98 0.15 -2.52
C ASP A 93 -26.35 1.03 -3.61
N GLY A 94 -25.03 0.96 -3.76
CA GLY A 94 -24.28 1.74 -4.74
C GLY A 94 -23.88 3.12 -4.23
N TYR A 95 -23.35 3.92 -5.16
CA TYR A 95 -22.93 5.29 -4.91
C TYR A 95 -24.00 6.28 -5.38
N LEU A 96 -24.09 7.39 -4.66
CA LEU A 96 -24.84 8.56 -5.12
C LEU A 96 -24.08 9.19 -6.30
N GLY A 97 -24.56 9.02 -7.52
CA GLY A 97 -23.90 9.53 -8.72
C GLY A 97 -24.27 8.78 -9.99
N PRO A 98 -23.43 8.87 -11.03
CA PRO A 98 -23.57 8.08 -12.25
C PRO A 98 -23.66 6.58 -11.95
N ALA A 99 -24.57 5.88 -12.64
CA ALA A 99 -24.71 4.43 -12.49
C ALA A 99 -23.41 3.66 -12.84
N SER A 100 -22.53 4.26 -13.64
CA SER A 100 -21.20 3.74 -13.95
C SER A 100 -20.37 3.48 -12.69
N ASP A 101 -20.43 4.35 -11.70
CA ASP A 101 -19.58 4.31 -10.50
C ASP A 101 -19.97 3.15 -9.58
N THR A 102 -21.25 2.77 -9.61
CA THR A 102 -21.75 1.58 -8.90
C THR A 102 -21.45 0.31 -9.71
N SER A 103 -21.78 0.34 -11.01
CA SER A 103 -21.65 -0.83 -11.88
C SER A 103 -20.20 -1.30 -12.04
N CYS A 104 -19.22 -0.40 -12.00
CA CYS A 104 -17.81 -0.76 -12.10
C CYS A 104 -17.27 -1.51 -10.88
N ARG A 105 -17.96 -1.43 -9.73
CA ARG A 105 -17.62 -2.21 -8.53
C ARG A 105 -18.25 -3.59 -8.51
N ILE A 106 -19.37 -3.77 -9.18
CA ILE A 106 -20.09 -5.04 -9.22
C ILE A 106 -19.52 -5.90 -10.33
N ILE A 107 -18.97 -7.05 -9.95
CA ILE A 107 -18.49 -8.06 -10.87
C ILE A 107 -19.43 -9.26 -10.85
N LYS A 108 -19.71 -9.80 -12.04
CA LYS A 108 -20.56 -10.97 -12.25
C LYS A 108 -19.73 -12.19 -12.64
N ASP A 109 -20.35 -13.36 -12.51
CA ASP A 109 -19.79 -14.63 -12.97
C ASP A 109 -18.38 -14.88 -12.41
N VAL A 110 -18.23 -14.73 -11.09
CA VAL A 110 -16.95 -14.80 -10.38
C VAL A 110 -16.57 -16.25 -10.13
N LEU A 111 -17.33 -17.01 -9.33
CA LEU A 111 -17.05 -18.43 -9.10
C LEU A 111 -18.01 -19.31 -9.91
N GLU A 112 -19.27 -18.89 -10.01
CA GLU A 112 -20.36 -19.62 -10.67
C GLU A 112 -21.06 -18.71 -11.68
N VAL A 113 -21.91 -19.27 -12.56
CA VAL A 113 -22.72 -18.43 -13.47
C VAL A 113 -23.78 -17.69 -12.64
N GLY A 114 -23.90 -16.38 -12.84
CA GLY A 114 -24.95 -15.55 -12.24
C GLY A 114 -24.70 -15.12 -10.80
N ASP A 115 -23.54 -15.42 -10.22
CA ASP A 115 -23.15 -14.85 -8.94
C ASP A 115 -22.63 -13.40 -9.11
N PHE A 116 -22.80 -12.59 -8.08
CA PHE A 116 -22.42 -11.17 -8.06
C PHE A 116 -21.57 -10.87 -6.84
N TYR A 117 -20.54 -10.06 -7.02
CA TYR A 117 -19.67 -9.61 -5.95
C TYR A 117 -19.35 -8.13 -6.08
N VAL A 118 -19.07 -7.48 -4.96
CA VAL A 118 -18.48 -6.14 -4.91
C VAL A 118 -16.97 -6.27 -4.76
N LYS A 119 -16.23 -5.59 -5.62
CA LYS A 119 -14.76 -5.49 -5.57
C LYS A 119 -14.31 -4.39 -4.62
N THR A 120 -13.46 -4.72 -3.64
CA THR A 120 -12.98 -3.76 -2.64
C THR A 120 -11.76 -2.95 -3.10
N ASP A 121 -11.05 -3.45 -4.11
CA ASP A 121 -9.69 -3.02 -4.48
C ASP A 121 -8.63 -3.24 -3.39
N ASP A 122 -8.96 -3.88 -2.27
CA ASP A 122 -8.00 -4.17 -1.22
C ASP A 122 -7.37 -5.56 -1.43
N VAL A 123 -6.04 -5.60 -1.34
CA VAL A 123 -5.20 -6.77 -1.53
C VAL A 123 -4.85 -7.38 -0.18
N PHE A 124 -5.02 -8.69 -0.08
CA PHE A 124 -4.71 -9.46 1.11
C PHE A 124 -3.90 -10.70 0.78
N THR A 125 -3.32 -11.30 1.82
CA THR A 125 -2.79 -12.66 1.79
C THR A 125 -3.31 -13.48 2.95
N LEU A 126 -3.18 -14.80 2.84
CA LEU A 126 -3.52 -15.77 3.86
C LEU A 126 -2.27 -16.53 4.29
N ASP A 127 -2.05 -16.68 5.59
CA ASP A 127 -1.05 -17.64 6.08
C ASP A 127 -1.57 -19.08 6.04
N SER A 128 -0.72 -20.04 6.46
CA SER A 128 -1.06 -21.47 6.53
C SER A 128 -2.22 -21.80 7.48
N HIS A 129 -2.55 -20.89 8.40
CA HIS A 129 -3.68 -21.03 9.32
C HIS A 129 -4.93 -20.26 8.83
N TYR A 130 -4.87 -19.68 7.64
CA TYR A 130 -5.89 -18.82 7.02
C TYR A 130 -6.14 -17.50 7.77
N ASN A 131 -5.18 -17.02 8.56
CA ASN A 131 -5.25 -15.67 9.09
C ASN A 131 -5.09 -14.69 7.92
N LEU A 132 -5.94 -13.67 7.91
CA LEU A 132 -6.06 -12.68 6.87
C LEU A 132 -5.17 -11.49 7.20
N TYR A 133 -4.32 -11.08 6.27
CA TYR A 133 -3.43 -9.93 6.42
C TYR A 133 -3.66 -8.96 5.29
N PHE A 134 -3.99 -7.71 5.63
CA PHE A 134 -4.05 -6.62 4.66
C PHE A 134 -2.65 -6.35 4.12
N LYS A 135 -2.54 -6.11 2.82
CA LYS A 135 -1.26 -5.88 2.14
C LYS A 135 -1.23 -4.53 1.47
N ASP A 136 -2.24 -4.22 0.68
CA ASP A 136 -2.30 -2.92 0.00
C ASP A 136 -3.70 -2.63 -0.51
N ARG A 137 -3.87 -1.45 -1.10
CA ARG A 137 -5.01 -1.10 -1.93
C ARG A 137 -4.55 -0.93 -3.38
N ILE A 138 -5.32 -1.47 -4.31
CA ILE A 138 -5.11 -1.28 -5.75
C ILE A 138 -5.25 0.21 -6.05
N GLY A 139 -4.23 0.75 -6.73
CA GLY A 139 -4.09 2.17 -6.97
C GLY A 139 -3.21 2.90 -5.95
N ASP A 140 -2.99 2.32 -4.77
CA ASP A 140 -2.00 2.82 -3.80
C ASP A 140 -0.60 2.26 -4.05
N SER A 141 -0.46 1.16 -4.80
CA SER A 141 0.82 0.62 -5.27
C SER A 141 1.28 1.27 -6.58
N PHE A 142 2.58 1.19 -6.86
CA PHE A 142 3.14 1.63 -8.13
C PHE A 142 4.06 0.57 -8.73
N ARG A 143 4.25 0.59 -10.04
CA ARG A 143 5.10 -0.37 -10.75
C ARG A 143 6.41 0.29 -11.13
N TRP A 144 7.55 -0.30 -10.73
CA TRP A 144 8.88 0.19 -11.05
C TRP A 144 9.69 -0.90 -11.73
N LYS A 145 10.17 -0.63 -12.97
CA LYS A 145 10.98 -1.59 -13.75
C LYS A 145 10.36 -3.00 -13.83
N GLY A 146 9.05 -3.07 -14.00
CA GLY A 146 8.30 -4.33 -14.11
C GLY A 146 7.89 -4.98 -12.78
N GLU A 147 8.24 -4.40 -11.64
CA GLU A 147 7.93 -4.95 -10.31
C GLU A 147 6.86 -4.10 -9.61
N ASN A 148 5.95 -4.75 -8.88
CA ASN A 148 4.94 -4.06 -8.07
C ASN A 148 5.53 -3.67 -6.71
N VAL A 149 5.42 -2.39 -6.35
CA VAL A 149 5.90 -1.85 -5.08
C VAL A 149 4.72 -1.45 -4.21
N SER A 150 4.62 -2.06 -3.03
CA SER A 150 3.61 -1.69 -2.04
C SER A 150 4.01 -0.45 -1.27
N THR A 151 3.19 0.60 -1.32
CA THR A 151 3.49 1.83 -0.57
C THR A 151 3.39 1.62 0.93
N ALA A 152 2.48 0.75 1.37
CA ALA A 152 2.31 0.39 2.78
C ALA A 152 3.52 -0.40 3.32
N GLU A 153 4.06 -1.36 2.56
CA GLU A 153 5.25 -2.12 2.98
C GLU A 153 6.46 -1.20 3.16
N VAL A 154 6.72 -0.34 2.16
CA VAL A 154 7.84 0.61 2.20
C VAL A 154 7.67 1.61 3.35
N SER A 155 6.47 2.16 3.52
CA SER A 155 6.15 3.06 4.64
C SER A 155 6.38 2.38 5.99
N ASN A 156 5.91 1.13 6.17
CA ASN A 156 6.10 0.38 7.41
C ASN A 156 7.57 0.10 7.74
N VAL A 157 8.40 -0.18 6.72
CA VAL A 157 9.85 -0.34 6.90
C VAL A 157 10.46 0.97 7.37
N MET A 158 10.15 2.09 6.71
CA MET A 158 10.72 3.39 7.07
C MET A 158 10.24 3.88 8.45
N ASN A 159 8.96 3.70 8.76
CA ASN A 159 8.35 4.02 10.06
C ASN A 159 8.91 3.18 11.24
N ALA A 160 9.78 2.21 10.97
CA ALA A 160 10.51 1.51 12.03
C ALA A 160 11.67 2.33 12.62
N ALA A 161 12.15 3.37 11.91
CA ALA A 161 13.18 4.29 12.41
C ALA A 161 12.62 5.18 13.53
N ASP A 162 13.37 5.33 14.63
CA ASP A 162 12.84 5.94 15.86
C ASP A 162 12.59 7.45 15.75
N PHE A 163 13.23 8.15 14.81
CA PHE A 163 13.03 9.59 14.60
C PHE A 163 11.89 9.93 13.62
N ILE A 164 11.36 8.94 12.91
CA ILE A 164 10.26 9.13 11.96
C ILE A 164 8.92 9.11 12.70
N LEU A 165 8.11 10.15 12.47
CA LEU A 165 6.73 10.19 12.92
C LEU A 165 5.86 9.32 12.02
N ASP A 166 5.98 9.51 10.70
CA ASP A 166 5.26 8.76 9.69
C ASP A 166 5.88 8.97 8.29
N THR A 167 5.52 8.12 7.33
CA THR A 167 6.05 8.13 5.96
C THR A 167 4.91 7.92 4.97
N ASN A 168 4.81 8.82 3.99
CA ASN A 168 3.92 8.68 2.84
C ASN A 168 4.72 8.27 1.60
N VAL A 169 4.44 7.09 1.08
CA VAL A 169 5.14 6.54 -0.09
C VAL A 169 4.23 6.59 -1.31
N PHE A 170 4.79 7.00 -2.44
CA PHE A 170 4.10 7.10 -3.72
C PHE A 170 5.08 6.95 -4.89
N GLY A 171 4.53 6.70 -6.09
CA GLY A 171 5.32 6.60 -7.31
C GLY A 171 5.42 7.93 -8.04
N VAL A 172 6.61 8.29 -8.51
CA VAL A 172 6.88 9.47 -9.36
C VAL A 172 7.42 9.05 -10.73
N GLU A 173 7.05 9.79 -11.77
CA GLU A 173 7.51 9.53 -13.13
C GLU A 173 8.91 10.12 -13.34
N ILE A 174 9.79 9.34 -13.96
CA ILE A 174 11.12 9.81 -14.39
C ILE A 174 11.15 9.71 -15.92
N PRO A 175 11.45 10.80 -16.64
CA PRO A 175 11.60 10.76 -18.09
C PRO A 175 12.55 9.65 -18.55
N GLY A 176 12.12 8.87 -19.54
CA GLY A 176 12.92 7.78 -20.11
C GLY A 176 12.98 6.49 -19.27
N CYS A 177 12.33 6.42 -18.11
CA CYS A 177 12.21 5.20 -17.31
C CYS A 177 10.83 4.54 -17.46
N GLU A 178 10.79 3.20 -17.45
CA GLU A 178 9.54 2.46 -17.43
C GLU A 178 8.96 2.36 -16.01
N GLY A 179 7.70 2.79 -15.87
CA GLY A 179 6.98 2.79 -14.60
C GLY A 179 7.24 4.05 -13.77
N LYS A 180 7.00 3.94 -12.46
CA LYS A 180 7.14 5.03 -11.49
C LYS A 180 8.19 4.67 -10.45
N ALA A 181 9.14 5.55 -10.20
CA ALA A 181 10.13 5.38 -9.16
C ALA A 181 9.52 5.66 -7.79
N GLY A 182 9.97 4.94 -6.76
CA GLY A 182 9.49 5.19 -5.40
C GLY A 182 9.96 6.53 -4.85
N MET A 183 9.05 7.29 -4.28
CA MET A 183 9.32 8.49 -3.49
C MET A 183 8.70 8.33 -2.11
N ALA A 184 9.43 8.74 -1.07
CA ALA A 184 8.97 8.73 0.31
C ALA A 184 9.00 10.15 0.88
N ALA A 185 7.83 10.68 1.21
CA ALA A 185 7.70 11.88 2.02
C ALA A 185 7.71 11.48 3.49
N ILE A 186 8.74 11.92 4.23
CA ILE A 186 9.01 11.54 5.60
C ILE A 186 8.67 12.71 6.51
N ASN A 187 7.82 12.44 7.50
CA ASN A 187 7.55 13.37 8.60
C ASN A 187 8.43 12.99 9.79
N ILE A 188 9.18 13.97 10.30
CA ILE A 188 10.06 13.79 11.46
C ILE A 188 9.28 14.18 12.72
N LYS A 189 9.60 13.56 13.86
CA LYS A 189 9.02 13.93 15.16
C LYS A 189 9.45 15.35 15.57
N ASP A 190 8.56 16.11 16.22
CA ASP A 190 8.76 17.53 16.55
C ASP A 190 10.07 17.88 17.31
N ASN A 191 10.69 16.91 18.00
CA ASN A 191 11.92 17.11 18.78
C ASN A 191 13.15 16.46 18.13
N GLU A 192 13.07 16.08 16.86
CA GLU A 192 14.14 15.42 16.14
C GLU A 192 14.50 16.25 14.91
N ASP A 193 15.80 16.42 14.66
CA ASP A 193 16.32 16.95 13.40
C ASP A 193 16.80 15.82 12.50
N LEU A 194 16.87 16.08 11.19
CA LEU A 194 17.51 15.16 10.26
C LEU A 194 18.96 15.57 10.05
N ASP A 195 19.88 14.64 10.33
CA ASP A 195 21.27 14.78 9.96
C ASP A 195 21.69 13.68 8.97
N GLY A 196 22.93 13.74 8.51
CA GLY A 196 23.46 12.74 7.59
C GLY A 196 23.44 11.32 8.17
N SER A 197 23.57 11.15 9.49
CA SER A 197 23.57 9.84 10.13
C SER A 197 22.19 9.17 10.07
N LYS A 198 21.13 9.94 10.31
CA LYS A 198 19.74 9.49 10.21
C LYS A 198 19.33 9.18 8.76
N ILE A 199 19.81 9.97 7.81
CA ILE A 199 19.64 9.67 6.38
C ILE A 199 20.32 8.35 6.01
N SER A 200 21.55 8.11 6.46
CA SER A 200 22.25 6.85 6.23
C SER A 200 21.55 5.67 6.91
N GLU A 201 21.02 5.86 8.13
CA GLU A 201 20.22 4.85 8.83
C GLU A 201 19.01 4.42 7.99
N LEU A 202 18.28 5.36 7.37
CA LEU A 202 17.17 5.03 6.47
C LEU A 202 17.61 4.25 5.24
N GLY A 203 18.74 4.65 4.64
CA GLY A 203 19.34 3.92 3.53
C GLY A 203 19.64 2.47 3.88
N HIS A 204 20.27 2.25 5.04
CA HIS A 204 20.59 0.91 5.55
C HIS A 204 19.34 0.09 5.89
N LEU A 205 18.37 0.69 6.56
CA LEU A 205 17.10 0.03 6.92
C LEU A 205 16.34 -0.45 5.68
N CYS A 206 16.24 0.41 4.66
CA CYS A 206 15.62 0.06 3.38
C CYS A 206 16.42 -1.04 2.67
N ARG A 207 17.75 -0.97 2.68
CA ARG A 207 18.62 -1.99 2.06
C ARG A 207 18.47 -3.37 2.72
N GLU A 208 18.31 -3.41 4.04
CA GLU A 208 18.18 -4.66 4.78
C GLU A 208 16.80 -5.32 4.61
N LYS A 209 15.73 -4.50 4.56
CA LYS A 209 14.35 -5.00 4.64
C LYS A 209 13.60 -5.01 3.30
N LEU A 210 14.03 -4.24 2.31
CA LEU A 210 13.34 -4.12 1.02
C LEU A 210 14.18 -4.67 -0.13
N PRO A 211 13.55 -5.28 -1.14
CA PRO A 211 14.24 -5.61 -2.38
C PRO A 211 14.65 -4.32 -3.11
N GLY A 212 15.69 -4.40 -3.93
CA GLY A 212 16.30 -3.23 -4.58
C GLY A 212 15.35 -2.38 -5.43
N TYR A 213 14.29 -2.97 -5.99
CA TYR A 213 13.28 -2.25 -6.77
C TYR A 213 12.28 -1.47 -5.90
N ALA A 214 12.05 -1.89 -4.64
CA ALA A 214 11.09 -1.28 -3.73
C ALA A 214 11.69 -0.16 -2.88
N ARG A 215 13.03 -0.05 -2.84
CA ARG A 215 13.74 1.04 -2.16
C ARG A 215 13.38 2.39 -2.80
N PRO A 216 12.92 3.39 -2.03
CA PRO A 216 12.67 4.73 -2.56
C PRO A 216 13.91 5.29 -3.27
N ARG A 217 13.69 5.89 -4.43
CA ARG A 217 14.72 6.63 -5.17
C ARG A 217 14.83 8.06 -4.69
N PHE A 218 13.76 8.60 -4.15
CA PHE A 218 13.70 9.97 -3.63
C PHE A 218 13.12 10.03 -2.24
N LEU A 219 13.65 10.93 -1.41
CA LEU A 219 13.10 11.29 -0.12
C LEU A 219 12.73 12.77 -0.13
N ARG A 220 11.58 13.12 0.47
CA ARG A 220 11.18 14.49 0.80
C ARG A 220 10.99 14.59 2.30
N VAL A 221 11.59 15.57 2.94
CA VAL A 221 11.58 15.69 4.41
C VAL A 221 10.64 16.81 4.83
N GLN A 222 9.53 16.46 5.47
CA GLN A 222 8.49 17.41 5.83
C GLN A 222 8.40 17.56 7.36
N GLN A 223 8.14 18.78 7.83
CA GLN A 223 7.86 19.01 9.25
C GLN A 223 6.38 18.82 9.61
N GLN A 224 5.46 19.09 8.67
CA GLN A 224 4.03 18.92 8.90
C GLN A 224 3.40 18.01 7.87
N MET A 225 2.42 17.23 8.31
CA MET A 225 1.71 16.29 7.47
C MET A 225 0.40 16.90 6.98
N SER A 226 0.15 16.84 5.67
CA SER A 226 -1.16 17.15 5.10
C SER A 226 -2.11 15.97 5.32
N LEU A 227 -2.92 16.07 6.38
CA LEU A 227 -3.96 15.12 6.71
C LEU A 227 -5.32 15.57 6.17
N THR A 228 -6.09 14.63 5.63
CA THR A 228 -7.52 14.81 5.36
C THR A 228 -8.31 15.01 6.66
N SER A 229 -9.58 15.41 6.56
CA SER A 229 -10.50 15.50 7.69
C SER A 229 -10.68 14.18 8.46
N THR A 230 -10.38 13.04 7.84
CA THR A 230 -10.39 11.70 8.48
C THR A 230 -8.99 11.23 8.89
N PHE A 231 -8.01 12.13 9.02
CA PHE A 231 -6.62 11.81 9.39
C PHE A 231 -5.93 10.81 8.44
N LYS A 232 -6.34 10.74 7.17
CA LYS A 232 -5.62 10.02 6.11
C LYS A 232 -4.63 10.93 5.41
N GLN A 233 -3.46 10.40 5.03
CA GLN A 233 -2.45 11.12 4.25
C GLN A 233 -3.00 11.53 2.87
N GLN A 234 -2.79 12.79 2.45
CA GLN A 234 -3.10 13.23 1.09
C GLN A 234 -1.91 12.98 0.15
N LYS A 235 -2.09 12.12 -0.86
CA LYS A 235 -1.04 11.78 -1.84
C LYS A 235 -1.09 12.63 -3.10
N THR A 236 -2.24 13.20 -3.47
CA THR A 236 -2.46 13.81 -4.79
C THR A 236 -1.51 14.98 -5.07
N ASP A 237 -1.37 15.88 -4.10
CA ASP A 237 -0.47 17.04 -4.25
C ASP A 237 1.00 16.63 -4.20
N LEU A 238 1.35 15.65 -3.35
CA LEU A 238 2.72 15.13 -3.26
C LEU A 238 3.18 14.47 -4.58
N VAL A 239 2.29 13.70 -5.23
CA VAL A 239 2.56 13.09 -6.54
C VAL A 239 2.73 14.15 -7.61
N LYS A 240 1.93 15.22 -7.57
CA LYS A 240 1.99 16.33 -8.53
C LYS A 240 3.27 17.14 -8.38
N ASP A 241 3.69 17.42 -7.15
CA ASP A 241 4.95 18.12 -6.86
C ASP A 241 6.16 17.28 -7.31
N GLY A 242 6.09 15.96 -7.10
CA GLY A 242 7.16 15.03 -7.41
C GLY A 242 8.45 15.37 -6.67
N PHE A 243 9.58 15.23 -7.36
CA PHE A 243 10.93 15.45 -6.82
C PHE A 243 11.60 16.72 -7.40
N ASN A 244 10.82 17.68 -7.90
CA ASN A 244 11.36 18.91 -8.50
C ASN A 244 11.76 19.94 -7.42
N PRO A 245 13.06 20.29 -7.25
CA PRO A 245 13.50 21.25 -6.24
C PRO A 245 13.02 22.68 -6.47
N SER A 246 12.60 23.04 -7.69
CA SER A 246 11.99 24.34 -7.98
C SER A 246 10.53 24.45 -7.48
N THR A 247 9.85 23.31 -7.31
CA THR A 247 8.46 23.26 -6.82
C THR A 247 8.41 22.96 -5.33
N VAL A 248 9.25 22.04 -4.87
CA VAL A 248 9.30 21.55 -3.49
C VAL A 248 10.30 22.36 -2.69
N ARG A 249 9.85 23.00 -1.60
CA ARG A 249 10.73 23.80 -0.72
C ARG A 249 11.40 22.99 0.37
N GLU A 250 10.83 21.83 0.66
CA GLU A 250 11.37 20.91 1.64
C GLU A 250 12.66 20.24 1.16
N PRO A 251 13.55 19.82 2.08
CA PRO A 251 14.75 19.08 1.72
C PRO A 251 14.41 17.81 0.91
N LEU A 252 15.06 17.70 -0.25
CA LEU A 252 14.96 16.55 -1.13
C LEU A 252 16.27 15.76 -1.13
N TYR A 253 16.17 14.44 -1.21
CA TYR A 253 17.32 13.54 -1.35
C TYR A 253 17.04 12.54 -2.47
N TYR A 254 18.10 12.05 -3.11
CA TYR A 254 18.05 10.96 -4.08
C TYR A 254 19.00 9.84 -3.67
N LEU A 255 18.68 8.61 -4.03
CA LEU A 255 19.52 7.44 -3.77
C LEU A 255 20.59 7.31 -4.86
N ASP A 256 21.84 7.68 -4.53
CA ASP A 256 22.97 7.54 -5.44
C ASP A 256 23.40 6.08 -5.52
N ARG A 257 23.30 5.50 -6.72
CA ARG A 257 23.62 4.09 -6.96
C ARG A 257 25.11 3.76 -6.83
N SER A 258 26.00 4.75 -6.99
CA SER A 258 27.45 4.53 -6.92
C SER A 258 27.94 4.34 -5.49
N THR A 259 27.34 5.09 -4.56
CA THR A 259 27.65 5.03 -3.13
C THR A 259 26.64 4.19 -2.34
N ASP A 260 25.48 3.93 -2.94
CA ASP A 260 24.30 3.31 -2.33
C ASP A 260 23.79 4.07 -1.09
N GLU A 261 23.95 5.40 -1.12
CA GLU A 261 23.60 6.34 -0.05
C GLU A 261 22.66 7.44 -0.58
N TYR A 262 21.84 7.99 0.31
CA TYR A 262 20.99 9.13 -0.02
C TYR A 262 21.80 10.43 0.04
N LYS A 263 21.74 11.22 -1.02
CA LYS A 263 22.43 12.51 -1.15
C LYS A 263 21.43 13.64 -1.41
N PRO A 264 21.73 14.89 -1.02
CA PRO A 264 20.87 16.03 -1.32
C PRO A 264 20.59 16.14 -2.81
N LEU A 265 19.33 16.34 -3.17
CA LEU A 265 18.90 16.57 -4.54
C LEU A 265 18.85 18.08 -4.80
N ALA A 266 19.95 18.61 -5.33
CA ALA A 266 20.04 19.98 -5.81
C ALA A 266 19.53 20.10 -7.26
N ASP A 267 19.33 21.33 -7.73
CA ASP A 267 18.85 21.61 -9.09
C ASP A 267 19.74 21.00 -10.17
N GLU A 268 21.07 20.99 -9.98
CA GLU A 268 22.00 20.41 -10.95
C GLU A 268 21.78 18.90 -11.12
N ILE A 269 21.68 18.18 -10.00
CA ILE A 269 21.42 16.73 -10.01
C ILE A 269 20.03 16.43 -10.58
N TYR A 270 19.03 17.24 -10.23
CA TYR A 270 17.69 17.12 -10.82
C TYR A 270 17.76 17.23 -12.36
N GLN A 271 18.50 18.19 -12.89
CA GLN A 271 18.71 18.33 -14.33
C GLN A 271 19.42 17.11 -14.94
N GLU A 272 20.43 16.56 -14.26
CA GLU A 272 21.10 15.33 -14.73
C GLU A 272 20.15 14.14 -14.79
N ILE A 273 19.23 14.01 -13.82
CA ILE A 273 18.23 12.93 -13.77
C ILE A 273 17.21 13.07 -14.92
N ILE A 274 16.61 14.25 -15.08
CA ILE A 274 15.57 14.45 -16.11
C ILE A 274 16.13 14.38 -17.53
N ASN A 275 17.41 14.72 -17.71
CA ASN A 275 18.11 14.59 -19.00
C ASN A 275 18.69 13.19 -19.24
N GLY A 276 18.51 12.25 -18.29
CA GLY A 276 18.98 10.87 -18.41
C GLY A 276 20.50 10.70 -18.30
N GLN A 277 21.22 11.71 -17.81
CA GLN A 277 22.67 11.68 -17.58
C GLN A 277 23.01 10.89 -16.30
N LEU A 278 22.12 10.92 -15.31
CA LEU A 278 22.22 10.15 -14.07
C LEU A 278 21.14 9.06 -14.02
N ALA A 279 21.57 7.79 -14.09
CA ALA A 279 20.66 6.65 -14.10
C ALA A 279 20.13 6.31 -12.69
N MET A 280 18.81 6.14 -12.58
CA MET A 280 18.09 5.78 -11.35
C MET A 280 17.82 4.27 -11.22
#